data_AF-A0A1H2G8N2-F1
#
_entry.id   AF-A0A1H2G8N2-F1
#
_cell.length_a   1.000
_cell.length_b   1.000
_cell.length_c   1.000
_cell.angle_alpha   90.00
_cell.angle_beta   90.00
_cell.angle_gamma   90.00
#
_symmetry.space_group_name_H-M   'P 1'
#
loop_
_entity.id
_entity.type
_entity.pdbx_description
1 polymer ?
#
loop_
_entity_poly.entity_id
_entity_poly.type
_entity_poly.pdbx_seq_one_letter_code
_entity_poly.pdbx_strand_id
1 'polypeptide(L)'
;MKSLPFHGIIFLEKSEKIGYLDGTVHVALCTMAAEVFLEDLKSYYQSVAKLRPYSSPSTLFNMNPQTKYAGGGLFINGHMEYLQPSERELEDLINRIEKDRLIDKYETVIKSLNKNWKKGEDEDYKNLKRLITLRNKLVHMKSDEIELDADGNVSEHPWVLSELKRLNVLEDESHHTSWIYMLDTEKVVNWARVTVVNAIAAMLEIIPDTPISKGFRDSYASALKTFKFK
;
A
#
# COMPACT_ATOMS: atom_id res chain seq x y z
N MET A 1 8.08 6.07 22.92
CA MET A 1 6.98 5.44 22.16
C MET A 1 7.62 4.35 21.31
N LYS A 2 7.24 3.06 21.48
CA LYS A 2 7.74 2.02 20.55
C LYS A 2 7.02 2.27 19.22
N SER A 3 7.72 2.76 18.20
CA SER A 3 7.13 2.86 16.86
C SER A 3 6.91 1.44 16.34
N LEU A 4 5.70 1.12 15.90
CA LEU A 4 5.52 -0.08 15.09
C LEU A 4 6.39 0.10 13.83
N PRO A 5 7.24 -0.87 13.46
CA PRO A 5 7.96 -0.77 12.20
C PRO A 5 6.92 -0.78 11.07
N PHE A 6 6.89 0.28 10.27
CA PHE A 6 6.06 0.31 9.07
C PHE A 6 6.72 -0.58 8.02
N HIS A 7 6.24 -1.81 7.89
CA HIS A 7 6.88 -2.78 7.02
C HIS A 7 6.75 -2.37 5.54
N GLY A 8 5.69 -1.63 5.16
CA GLY A 8 5.56 -1.07 3.82
C GLY A 8 6.71 -0.11 3.49
N ILE A 9 7.12 0.73 4.45
CA ILE A 9 8.29 1.61 4.34
C ILE A 9 9.58 0.80 4.17
N ILE A 10 9.73 -0.31 4.91
CA ILE A 10 10.93 -1.17 4.79
C ILE A 10 11.04 -1.78 3.38
N PHE A 11 9.94 -2.19 2.76
CA PHE A 11 9.96 -2.67 1.38
C PHE A 11 10.35 -1.59 0.37
N LEU A 12 9.90 -0.35 0.59
CA LEU A 12 10.33 0.81 -0.21
C LEU A 12 11.82 1.11 -0.03
N GLU A 13 12.31 1.12 1.21
CA GLU A 13 13.74 1.29 1.52
C GLU A 13 14.59 0.19 0.89
N LYS A 14 14.11 -1.06 0.94
CA LYS A 14 14.77 -2.18 0.27
C LYS A 14 14.79 -1.99 -1.24
N SER A 15 13.69 -1.52 -1.84
CA SER A 15 13.63 -1.18 -3.26
C SER A 15 14.69 -0.12 -3.58
N GLU A 16 14.81 0.95 -2.80
CA GLU A 16 15.81 2.03 -3.02
C GLU A 16 17.26 1.53 -2.94
N LYS A 17 17.56 0.64 -1.99
CA LYS A 17 18.93 0.13 -1.75
C LYS A 17 19.41 -0.91 -2.76
N ILE A 18 18.52 -1.48 -3.57
CA ILE A 18 18.93 -2.38 -4.65
C ILE A 18 19.63 -1.56 -5.73
N GLY A 19 20.94 -1.79 -5.89
CA GLY A 19 21.80 -1.01 -6.78
C GLY A 19 21.79 -1.45 -8.25
N TYR A 20 20.96 -2.41 -8.62
CA TYR A 20 20.83 -2.91 -10.00
C TYR A 20 19.39 -2.72 -10.50
N LEU A 21 19.23 -2.48 -11.80
CA LEU A 21 17.93 -2.20 -12.43
C LEU A 21 17.19 -3.51 -12.77
N ASP A 22 16.71 -4.22 -11.75
CA ASP A 22 15.85 -5.41 -11.96
C ASP A 22 14.38 -5.03 -11.77
N GLY A 23 13.71 -4.76 -12.88
CA GLY A 23 12.33 -4.30 -12.91
C GLY A 23 11.37 -5.29 -12.24
N THR A 24 11.66 -6.59 -12.36
CA THR A 24 10.85 -7.65 -11.74
C THR A 24 10.89 -7.55 -10.22
N VAL A 25 12.08 -7.43 -9.65
CA VAL A 25 12.28 -7.30 -8.21
C VAL A 25 11.67 -6.00 -7.69
N HIS A 26 11.86 -4.87 -8.38
CA HIS A 26 11.27 -3.60 -7.98
C HIS A 26 9.74 -3.60 -8.04
N VAL A 27 9.14 -4.17 -9.09
CA VAL A 27 7.67 -4.34 -9.20
C VAL A 27 7.13 -5.20 -8.06
N ALA A 28 7.83 -6.30 -7.73
CA ALA A 28 7.44 -7.17 -6.62
C ALA A 28 7.51 -6.44 -5.27
N LEU A 29 8.63 -5.75 -4.98
CA LEU A 29 8.82 -5.00 -3.73
C LEU A 29 7.83 -3.85 -3.58
N CYS A 30 7.57 -3.08 -4.63
CA CYS A 30 6.62 -1.98 -4.58
C CYS A 30 5.18 -2.50 -4.40
N THR A 31 4.82 -3.62 -5.04
CA THR A 31 3.50 -4.23 -4.81
C THR A 31 3.37 -4.79 -3.40
N MET A 32 4.42 -5.42 -2.86
CA MET A 32 4.45 -5.87 -1.46
C MET A 32 4.32 -4.69 -0.48
N ALA A 33 4.97 -3.56 -0.76
CA ALA A 33 4.82 -2.36 0.05
C ALA A 33 3.37 -1.87 0.11
N ALA A 34 2.66 -1.87 -1.02
CA ALA A 34 1.25 -1.50 -1.08
C ALA A 34 0.35 -2.46 -0.28
N GLU A 35 0.62 -3.76 -0.36
CA GLU A 35 -0.12 -4.78 0.39
C GLU A 35 0.08 -4.63 1.89
N VAL A 36 1.35 -4.51 2.29
CA VAL A 36 1.77 -4.45 3.68
C VAL A 36 1.36 -3.14 4.34
N PHE A 37 1.20 -2.05 3.58
CA PHE A 37 0.64 -0.81 4.11
C PHE A 37 -0.77 -0.99 4.70
N LEU A 38 -1.64 -1.78 4.06
CA LEU A 38 -2.98 -2.06 4.61
C LEU A 38 -2.88 -2.90 5.89
N GLU A 39 -1.93 -3.83 5.96
CA GLU A 39 -1.65 -4.62 7.16
C GLU A 39 -1.03 -3.78 8.29
N ASP A 40 -0.17 -2.81 7.96
CA ASP A 40 0.38 -1.84 8.90
C ASP A 40 -0.76 -0.98 9.49
N LEU A 41 -1.70 -0.53 8.66
CA LEU A 41 -2.87 0.25 9.08
C LEU A 41 -3.80 -0.58 10.00
N LYS A 42 -4.11 -1.81 9.61
CA LYS A 42 -4.87 -2.77 10.44
C LYS A 42 -4.18 -3.00 11.78
N SER A 43 -2.89 -3.36 11.74
CA SER A 43 -2.09 -3.66 12.93
C SER A 43 -2.00 -2.45 13.86
N TYR A 44 -1.93 -1.24 13.31
CA TYR A 44 -1.98 -0.01 14.08
C TYR A 44 -3.29 0.10 14.85
N TYR A 45 -4.44 0.06 14.20
CA TYR A 45 -5.74 0.16 14.89
C TYR A 45 -5.95 -0.96 15.90
N GLN A 46 -5.61 -2.19 15.55
CA GLN A 46 -5.66 -3.32 16.48
C GLN A 46 -4.75 -3.11 17.70
N SER A 47 -3.56 -2.52 17.51
CA SER A 47 -2.66 -2.22 18.63
C SER A 47 -3.23 -1.15 19.56
N VAL A 48 -3.97 -0.19 19.02
CA VAL A 48 -4.70 0.81 19.81
C VAL A 48 -5.85 0.13 20.53
N ALA A 49 -6.66 -0.66 19.83
CA ALA A 49 -7.83 -1.35 20.37
C ALA A 49 -7.51 -2.39 21.46
N LYS A 50 -6.29 -2.96 21.49
CA LYS A 50 -5.87 -3.94 22.51
C LYS A 50 -6.03 -3.38 23.93
N LEU A 51 -6.78 -4.11 24.75
CA LEU A 51 -6.92 -3.81 26.18
C LEU A 51 -5.53 -3.74 26.83
N ARG A 52 -5.17 -2.59 27.40
CA ARG A 52 -3.97 -2.50 28.23
C ARG A 52 -4.28 -3.21 29.55
N PRO A 53 -3.41 -4.10 30.05
CA PRO A 53 -3.52 -4.58 31.42
C PRO A 53 -3.40 -3.36 32.33
N TYR A 54 -4.50 -2.97 32.98
CA TYR A 54 -4.44 -1.98 34.04
C TYR A 54 -3.47 -2.51 35.11
N SER A 55 -2.47 -1.70 35.47
CA SER A 55 -1.90 -1.75 36.81
C SER A 55 -3.07 -1.66 37.81
N SER A 56 -3.07 -2.56 38.79
CA SER A 56 -4.16 -2.85 39.72
C SER A 56 -5.07 -1.67 40.09
N PRO A 57 -6.40 -1.87 40.16
CA PRO A 57 -7.32 -0.84 40.60
C PRO A 57 -7.04 -0.52 42.08
N SER A 58 -6.71 0.73 42.41
CA SER A 58 -6.69 1.17 43.80
C SER A 58 -8.10 1.31 44.38
N THR A 59 -9.16 1.19 43.59
CA THR A 59 -10.55 1.09 44.07
C THR A 59 -11.44 0.29 43.13
N LEU A 60 -12.03 -0.81 43.62
CA LEU A 60 -13.02 -1.66 42.92
C LEU A 60 -14.33 -0.94 42.53
N PHE A 61 -14.52 0.31 42.96
CA PHE A 61 -15.81 1.01 42.90
C PHE A 61 -15.88 2.22 41.98
N ASN A 62 -14.77 2.61 41.31
CA ASN A 62 -14.74 3.73 40.35
C ASN A 62 -14.38 3.25 38.93
N MET A 63 -15.06 2.21 38.44
CA MET A 63 -15.01 1.86 37.02
C MET A 63 -15.83 2.89 36.22
N ASN A 64 -15.17 3.76 35.47
CA ASN A 64 -15.86 4.65 34.52
C ASN A 64 -16.51 3.78 33.43
N PRO A 65 -17.85 3.80 33.26
CA PRO A 65 -18.56 3.01 32.24
C PRO A 65 -18.04 3.25 30.81
N GLN A 66 -17.51 4.44 30.53
CA GLN A 66 -16.91 4.78 29.23
C GLN A 66 -15.64 3.96 28.94
N THR A 67 -14.91 3.56 29.97
CA THR A 67 -13.67 2.75 29.87
C THR A 67 -13.93 1.25 29.83
N LYS A 68 -15.16 0.80 30.08
CA LYS A 68 -15.54 -0.63 30.07
C LYS A 68 -15.80 -1.18 28.66
N TYR A 69 -16.10 -0.29 27.71
CA TYR A 69 -16.44 -0.63 26.32
C TYR A 69 -15.45 -0.08 25.29
N ALA A 70 -14.62 0.87 25.67
CA ALA A 70 -13.51 1.32 24.84
C ALA A 70 -12.34 0.34 25.03
N GLY A 71 -12.01 -0.41 23.97
CA GLY A 71 -10.66 -0.99 23.81
C GLY A 71 -9.55 0.03 24.08
N GLY A 72 -8.29 -0.39 24.06
CA GLY A 72 -7.16 0.46 24.42
C GLY A 72 -7.15 1.85 23.76
N GLY A 73 -6.42 2.77 24.38
CA GLY A 73 -6.22 4.13 23.91
C GLY A 73 -4.74 4.48 23.71
N LEU A 74 -4.49 5.63 23.10
CA LEU A 74 -3.16 6.23 22.98
C LEU A 74 -3.07 7.48 23.84
N PHE A 75 -1.96 7.63 24.57
CA PHE A 75 -1.64 8.90 25.20
C PHE A 75 -1.11 9.87 24.15
N ILE A 76 -1.86 10.93 23.89
CA ILE A 76 -1.54 11.98 22.91
C ILE A 76 -1.62 13.31 23.66
N ASN A 77 -0.57 14.15 23.58
CA ASN A 77 -0.54 15.49 24.19
C ASN A 77 -1.01 15.54 25.67
N GLY A 78 -0.63 14.54 26.47
CA GLY A 78 -0.93 14.49 27.90
C GLY A 78 -2.33 13.98 28.28
N HIS A 79 -3.16 13.58 27.32
CA HIS A 79 -4.46 12.96 27.56
C HIS A 79 -4.60 11.61 26.85
N MET A 80 -5.52 10.77 27.31
CA MET A 80 -5.83 9.49 26.68
C MET A 80 -6.86 9.71 25.58
N GLU A 81 -6.50 9.32 24.36
CA GLU A 81 -7.36 9.30 23.18
C GLU A 81 -7.85 7.88 22.90
N TYR A 82 -9.11 7.76 22.49
CA TYR A 82 -9.79 6.49 22.21
C TYR A 82 -10.27 6.44 20.76
N LEU A 83 -10.36 5.22 20.22
CA LEU A 83 -10.86 5.00 18.87
C LEU A 83 -12.30 5.50 18.73
N GLN A 84 -12.48 6.41 17.79
CA GLN A 84 -13.77 6.96 17.38
C GLN A 84 -14.55 5.94 16.53
N PRO A 85 -15.89 6.08 16.39
CA PRO A 85 -16.71 5.17 15.59
C PRO A 85 -16.19 5.00 14.14
N SER A 86 -15.77 6.09 13.49
CA SER A 86 -15.23 6.05 12.12
C SER A 86 -13.94 5.24 12.00
N GLU A 87 -13.10 5.23 13.04
CA GLU A 87 -11.86 4.45 13.07
C GLU A 87 -12.15 2.96 13.27
N ARG A 88 -13.17 2.63 14.09
CA ARG A 88 -13.65 1.26 14.26
C ARG A 88 -14.28 0.72 12.98
N GLU A 89 -15.08 1.55 12.31
CA GLU A 89 -15.67 1.20 11.02
C GLU A 89 -14.58 0.91 9.97
N LEU A 90 -13.49 1.69 9.96
CA LEU A 90 -12.33 1.45 9.10
C LEU A 90 -11.58 0.16 9.48
N GLU A 91 -11.33 -0.08 10.76
CA GLU A 91 -10.73 -1.33 11.26
C GLU A 91 -11.56 -2.55 10.83
N ASP A 92 -12.88 -2.51 11.07
CA ASP A 92 -13.82 -3.57 10.70
C ASP A 92 -13.91 -3.75 9.18
N LEU A 93 -13.83 -2.68 8.41
CA LEU A 93 -13.76 -2.74 6.95
C LEU A 93 -12.51 -3.49 6.50
N ILE A 94 -11.32 -3.11 7.00
CA ILE A 94 -10.05 -3.73 6.61
C ILE A 94 -10.03 -5.21 7.00
N ASN A 95 -10.58 -5.57 8.17
CA ASN A 95 -10.73 -6.97 8.58
C ASN A 95 -11.63 -7.78 7.63
N ARG A 96 -12.75 -7.20 7.17
CA ARG A 96 -13.70 -7.89 6.27
C ARG A 96 -13.12 -8.17 4.89
N ILE A 97 -12.33 -7.24 4.36
CA ILE A 97 -11.75 -7.33 3.01
C ILE A 97 -10.38 -8.04 3.00
N GLU A 98 -9.92 -8.60 4.11
CA GLU A 98 -8.59 -9.22 4.21
C GLU A 98 -8.34 -10.33 3.17
N LYS A 99 -9.39 -11.05 2.77
CA LYS A 99 -9.32 -12.14 1.79
C LYS A 99 -9.50 -11.68 0.33
N ASP A 100 -9.83 -10.42 0.12
CA ASP A 100 -10.08 -9.88 -1.22
C ASP A 100 -8.76 -9.68 -1.98
N ARG A 101 -8.85 -9.51 -3.30
CA ARG A 101 -7.67 -9.19 -4.11
C ARG A 101 -7.17 -7.81 -3.71
N LEU A 102 -5.85 -7.61 -3.74
CA LEU A 102 -5.21 -6.37 -3.29
C LEU A 102 -5.85 -5.10 -3.89
N ILE A 103 -6.13 -5.10 -5.20
CA ILE A 103 -6.74 -3.93 -5.84
C ILE A 103 -8.20 -3.68 -5.40
N ASP A 104 -8.94 -4.75 -5.09
CA ASP A 104 -10.31 -4.68 -4.60
C ASP A 104 -10.33 -4.17 -3.14
N LYS A 105 -9.31 -4.52 -2.33
CA LYS A 105 -9.10 -3.95 -0.99
C LYS A 105 -8.96 -2.43 -1.06
N TYR A 106 -8.04 -1.94 -1.89
CA TYR A 106 -7.82 -0.49 -2.07
C TYR A 106 -9.09 0.21 -2.55
N GLU A 107 -9.75 -0.32 -3.58
CA GLU A 107 -10.99 0.26 -4.11
C GLU A 107 -12.08 0.35 -3.02
N THR A 108 -12.23 -0.69 -2.22
CA THR A 108 -13.25 -0.75 -1.17
C THR A 108 -12.97 0.26 -0.05
N VAL A 109 -11.71 0.39 0.40
CA VAL A 109 -11.32 1.38 1.39
C VAL A 109 -11.54 2.80 0.86
N ILE A 110 -11.07 3.10 -0.36
CA ILE A 110 -11.21 4.44 -0.95
C ILE A 110 -12.68 4.82 -1.09
N LYS A 111 -13.54 3.94 -1.62
CA LYS A 111 -14.98 4.20 -1.73
C LYS A 111 -15.65 4.43 -0.38
N SER A 112 -15.23 3.70 0.65
CA SER A 112 -15.80 3.83 1.99
C SER A 112 -15.44 5.17 2.63
N LEU A 113 -14.22 5.65 2.41
CA LEU A 113 -13.72 6.89 3.01
C LEU A 113 -14.02 8.14 2.18
N ASN A 114 -14.10 8.00 0.85
CA ASN A 114 -14.39 9.09 -0.08
C ASN A 114 -15.60 8.74 -0.96
N LYS A 115 -16.80 9.18 -0.54
CA LYS A 115 -18.07 8.91 -1.22
C LYS A 115 -18.17 9.50 -2.63
N ASN A 116 -17.39 10.55 -2.92
CA ASN A 116 -17.36 11.21 -4.22
C ASN A 116 -16.26 10.68 -5.14
N TRP A 117 -15.57 9.62 -4.71
CA TRP A 117 -14.48 9.04 -5.48
C TRP A 117 -14.98 8.43 -6.79
N LYS A 118 -14.25 8.72 -7.87
CA LYS A 118 -14.51 8.18 -9.19
C LYS A 118 -13.29 7.42 -9.68
N LYS A 119 -13.45 6.10 -9.80
CA LYS A 119 -12.44 5.16 -10.30
C LYS A 119 -11.78 5.58 -11.63
N GLY A 120 -12.55 6.24 -12.50
CA GLY A 120 -12.08 6.69 -13.81
C GLY A 120 -11.32 8.01 -13.81
N GLU A 121 -11.27 8.75 -12.69
CA GLU A 121 -10.59 10.05 -12.59
C GLU A 121 -9.33 9.99 -11.70
N ASP A 122 -9.20 8.95 -10.88
CA ASP A 122 -8.06 8.76 -9.97
C ASP A 122 -6.87 8.07 -10.67
N GLU A 123 -5.84 8.85 -11.01
CA GLU A 123 -4.63 8.32 -11.66
C GLU A 123 -3.74 7.50 -10.72
N ASP A 124 -3.69 7.80 -9.42
CA ASP A 124 -2.89 7.04 -8.46
C ASP A 124 -3.44 5.63 -8.30
N TYR A 125 -4.76 5.49 -8.21
CA TYR A 125 -5.43 4.19 -8.21
C TYR A 125 -5.22 3.44 -9.53
N LYS A 126 -5.33 4.11 -10.68
CA LYS A 126 -5.12 3.46 -11.99
C LYS A 126 -3.69 2.97 -12.14
N ASN A 127 -2.70 3.75 -11.71
CA ASN A 127 -1.30 3.35 -11.75
C ASN A 127 -1.02 2.19 -10.79
N LEU A 128 -1.59 2.22 -9.57
CA LEU A 128 -1.50 1.08 -8.66
C LEU A 128 -2.12 -0.18 -9.26
N LYS A 129 -3.27 -0.07 -9.93
CA LYS A 129 -3.91 -1.20 -10.63
C LYS A 129 -3.00 -1.78 -11.71
N ARG A 130 -2.31 -0.94 -12.48
CA ARG A 130 -1.33 -1.38 -13.49
C ARG A 130 -0.16 -2.10 -12.85
N LEU A 131 0.40 -1.53 -11.78
CA LEU A 131 1.52 -2.13 -11.03
C LEU A 131 1.16 -3.52 -10.48
N ILE A 132 -0.02 -3.66 -9.85
CA ILE A 132 -0.51 -4.95 -9.34
C ILE A 132 -0.76 -5.93 -10.48
N THR A 133 -1.31 -5.46 -11.61
CA THR A 133 -1.53 -6.31 -12.80
C THR A 133 -0.21 -6.81 -13.36
N LEU A 134 0.80 -5.94 -13.48
CA LEU A 134 2.14 -6.30 -13.92
C LEU A 134 2.77 -7.34 -12.99
N ARG A 135 2.70 -7.11 -11.66
CA ARG A 135 3.17 -8.09 -10.67
C ARG A 135 2.48 -9.45 -10.83
N ASN A 136 1.17 -9.46 -11.02
CA ASN A 136 0.43 -10.71 -11.20
C ASN A 136 0.84 -11.44 -12.47
N LYS A 137 1.16 -10.71 -13.55
CA LYS A 137 1.69 -11.29 -14.79
C LYS A 137 3.10 -11.87 -14.60
N LEU A 138 3.95 -11.22 -13.81
CA LEU A 138 5.28 -11.73 -13.45
C LEU A 138 5.20 -13.00 -12.58
N VAL A 139 4.34 -13.00 -11.57
CA VAL A 139 4.24 -14.13 -10.62
C VAL A 139 3.49 -15.33 -11.20
N HIS A 140 2.48 -15.08 -12.04
CA HIS A 140 1.67 -16.12 -12.66
C HIS A 140 2.01 -16.28 -14.14
N MET A 141 3.29 -16.16 -14.50
CA MET A 141 3.76 -16.60 -15.80
C MET A 141 3.42 -18.07 -15.93
N LYS A 142 2.38 -18.36 -16.70
CA LYS A 142 2.18 -19.69 -17.23
C LYS A 142 3.27 -19.91 -18.27
N SER A 143 3.73 -21.15 -18.41
CA SER A 143 4.59 -21.58 -19.52
C SER A 143 3.81 -21.59 -20.84
N ASP A 144 3.05 -20.53 -21.12
CA ASP A 144 2.36 -20.35 -22.38
C ASP A 144 3.46 -20.23 -23.45
N GLU A 145 3.31 -20.99 -24.55
CA GLU A 145 4.26 -20.97 -25.65
C GLU A 145 4.40 -19.53 -26.15
N ILE A 146 5.63 -19.03 -26.14
CA ILE A 146 5.95 -17.70 -26.65
C ILE A 146 5.92 -17.80 -28.17
N GLU A 147 4.89 -17.24 -28.78
CA GLU A 147 4.87 -17.06 -30.22
C GLU A 147 5.93 -16.03 -30.61
N LEU A 148 6.78 -16.39 -31.56
CA LEU A 148 7.78 -15.50 -32.15
C LEU A 148 7.29 -15.03 -33.51
N ASP A 149 7.53 -13.76 -33.83
CA ASP A 149 7.31 -13.21 -35.16
C ASP A 149 8.37 -13.69 -36.17
N ALA A 150 8.22 -13.28 -37.43
CA ALA A 150 9.14 -13.65 -38.51
C ALA A 150 10.59 -13.19 -38.27
N ASP A 151 10.80 -12.20 -37.40
CA ASP A 151 12.09 -11.62 -37.04
C ASP A 151 12.66 -12.22 -35.73
N GLY A 152 11.95 -13.18 -35.11
CA GLY A 152 12.36 -13.85 -33.88
C GLY A 152 12.05 -13.06 -32.60
N ASN A 153 11.23 -12.01 -32.67
CA ASN A 153 10.76 -11.27 -31.51
C ASN A 153 9.48 -11.87 -30.95
N VAL A 154 9.17 -11.63 -29.68
CA VAL A 154 7.92 -12.07 -29.06
C VAL A 154 6.73 -11.35 -29.71
N SER A 155 5.83 -12.11 -30.35
CA SER A 155 4.69 -11.56 -31.11
C SER A 155 3.59 -11.00 -30.20
N GLU A 156 3.41 -11.57 -29.00
CA GLU A 156 2.39 -11.16 -28.04
C GLU A 156 2.97 -10.81 -26.67
N HIS A 157 2.64 -9.61 -26.21
CA HIS A 157 2.99 -9.09 -24.91
C HIS A 157 1.75 -8.94 -24.01
N PRO A 158 1.88 -9.05 -22.67
CA PRO A 158 0.80 -8.71 -21.77
C PRO A 158 0.28 -7.29 -22.03
N TRP A 159 -1.04 -7.12 -22.14
CA TRP A 159 -1.69 -5.84 -22.44
C TRP A 159 -1.24 -4.66 -21.55
N VAL A 160 -0.82 -4.95 -20.30
CA VAL A 160 -0.30 -3.95 -19.36
C VAL A 160 0.99 -3.30 -19.88
N LEU A 161 1.81 -3.99 -20.68
CA LEU A 161 3.00 -3.42 -21.29
C LEU A 161 2.65 -2.38 -22.36
N SER A 162 1.60 -2.63 -23.14
CA SER A 162 1.08 -1.63 -24.10
C SER A 162 0.59 -0.37 -23.38
N GLU A 163 -0.01 -0.50 -22.20
CA GLU A 163 -0.35 0.66 -21.38
C GLU A 163 0.90 1.40 -20.87
N LEU A 164 1.93 0.69 -20.42
CA LEU A 164 3.17 1.32 -19.94
C LEU A 164 3.92 2.04 -21.06
N LYS A 165 3.91 1.51 -22.28
CA LYS A 165 4.41 2.22 -23.48
C LYS A 165 3.64 3.50 -23.73
N ARG A 166 2.30 3.45 -23.70
CA ARG A 166 1.44 4.63 -23.85
C ARG A 166 1.69 5.69 -22.77
N LEU A 167 2.08 5.29 -21.57
CA LEU A 167 2.45 6.17 -20.47
C LEU A 167 3.92 6.64 -20.53
N ASN A 168 4.67 6.25 -21.57
CA ASN A 168 6.11 6.51 -21.70
C ASN A 168 6.95 6.00 -20.51
N VAL A 169 6.48 4.94 -19.86
CA VAL A 169 7.17 4.23 -18.78
C VAL A 169 8.08 3.14 -19.36
N LEU A 170 7.63 2.48 -20.42
CA LEU A 170 8.37 1.46 -21.15
C LEU A 170 8.84 2.02 -22.49
N GLU A 171 10.08 1.73 -22.87
CA GLU A 171 10.64 2.15 -24.16
C GLU A 171 10.26 1.17 -25.29
N ASP A 172 10.21 1.66 -26.53
CA ASP A 172 9.78 0.84 -27.67
C ASP A 172 10.90 -0.06 -28.23
N GLU A 173 12.16 0.26 -27.99
CA GLU A 173 13.32 -0.28 -28.73
C GLU A 173 14.10 -1.38 -28.00
N SER A 174 13.45 -2.18 -27.16
CA SER A 174 14.15 -3.22 -26.44
C SER A 174 14.19 -4.51 -27.27
N HIS A 175 15.31 -4.79 -27.94
CA HIS A 175 15.62 -6.06 -28.63
C HIS A 175 15.78 -7.22 -27.63
N HIS A 176 14.73 -7.52 -26.87
CA HIS A 176 14.74 -8.57 -25.88
C HIS A 176 13.91 -9.76 -26.34
N THR A 177 14.46 -10.95 -26.13
CA THR A 177 13.80 -12.23 -26.37
C THR A 177 12.67 -12.53 -25.37
N SER A 178 12.54 -11.71 -24.32
CA SER A 178 11.50 -11.82 -23.31
C SER A 178 11.07 -10.45 -22.84
N TRP A 179 9.76 -10.28 -22.68
CA TRP A 179 9.18 -9.03 -22.20
C TRP A 179 9.59 -8.68 -20.75
N ILE A 180 10.07 -9.66 -19.98
CA ILE A 180 10.56 -9.46 -18.62
C ILE A 180 11.78 -8.55 -18.62
N TYR A 181 12.73 -8.78 -19.53
CA TYR A 181 13.94 -7.96 -19.63
C TYR A 181 13.63 -6.53 -20.07
N MET A 182 12.49 -6.29 -20.71
CA MET A 182 12.05 -4.93 -21.03
C MET A 182 11.77 -4.09 -19.76
N LEU A 183 11.52 -4.75 -18.62
CA LEU A 183 11.25 -4.06 -17.36
C LEU A 183 12.52 -3.53 -16.68
N ASP A 184 13.70 -3.98 -17.10
CA ASP A 184 14.99 -3.69 -16.47
C ASP A 184 15.53 -2.32 -16.88
N THR A 185 14.67 -1.29 -16.74
CA THR A 185 14.95 0.11 -17.06
C THR A 185 14.72 1.01 -15.86
N GLU A 186 15.48 2.11 -15.79
CA GLU A 186 15.32 3.11 -14.72
C GLU A 186 13.91 3.69 -14.69
N LYS A 187 13.29 3.90 -15.85
CA LYS A 187 11.91 4.42 -15.96
C LYS A 187 10.89 3.50 -15.30
N VAL A 188 10.95 2.20 -15.55
CA VAL A 188 10.02 1.22 -14.94
C VAL A 188 10.24 1.13 -13.43
N VAL A 189 11.50 1.07 -12.99
CA VAL A 189 11.86 1.02 -11.57
C VAL A 189 11.36 2.25 -10.83
N ASN A 190 11.61 3.44 -11.37
CA ASN A 190 11.18 4.69 -10.78
C ASN A 190 9.64 4.82 -10.78
N TRP A 191 8.99 4.49 -11.91
CA TRP A 191 7.54 4.49 -12.00
C TRP A 191 6.90 3.59 -10.95
N ALA A 192 7.39 2.37 -10.74
CA ALA A 192 6.86 1.44 -9.75
C ALA A 192 6.96 2.01 -8.32
N ARG A 193 8.10 2.62 -7.99
CA ARG A 193 8.35 3.26 -6.68
C ARG A 193 7.45 4.48 -6.47
N VAL A 194 7.37 5.39 -7.44
CA VAL A 194 6.51 6.58 -7.37
C VAL A 194 5.05 6.18 -7.27
N THR A 195 4.61 5.19 -8.05
CA THR A 195 3.23 4.71 -8.04
C THR A 195 2.78 4.27 -6.65
N VAL A 196 3.59 3.46 -5.95
CA VAL A 196 3.20 3.00 -4.61
C VAL A 196 3.29 4.13 -3.58
N VAL A 197 4.26 5.04 -3.67
CA VAL A 197 4.36 6.19 -2.77
C VAL A 197 3.12 7.08 -2.89
N ASN A 198 2.73 7.42 -4.13
CA ASN A 198 1.55 8.24 -4.37
C ASN A 198 0.28 7.54 -3.91
N ALA A 199 0.11 6.25 -4.20
CA ALA A 199 -1.08 5.51 -3.77
C ALA A 199 -1.20 5.42 -2.24
N ILE A 200 -0.09 5.22 -1.53
CA ILE A 200 -0.08 5.26 -0.06
C ILE A 200 -0.39 6.68 0.42
N ALA A 201 0.23 7.71 -0.14
CA ALA A 201 -0.02 9.10 0.23
C ALA A 201 -1.50 9.49 0.04
N ALA A 202 -2.10 9.16 -1.10
CA ALA A 202 -3.51 9.39 -1.38
C ALA A 202 -4.43 8.65 -0.37
N MET A 203 -4.07 7.42 0.02
CA MET A 203 -4.83 6.72 1.08
C MET A 203 -4.70 7.44 2.43
N LEU A 204 -3.49 7.86 2.79
CA LEU A 204 -3.24 8.59 4.04
C LEU A 204 -4.05 9.89 4.14
N GLU A 205 -4.29 10.57 3.02
CA GLU A 205 -5.09 11.81 2.95
C GLU A 205 -6.58 11.59 3.24
N ILE A 206 -7.12 10.41 2.92
CA ILE A 206 -8.55 10.11 3.09
C ILE A 206 -8.89 9.36 4.39
N ILE A 207 -7.89 8.94 5.18
CA ILE A 207 -8.11 8.37 6.51
C ILE A 207 -8.82 9.40 7.42
N PRO A 208 -9.72 8.98 8.35
CA PRO A 208 -10.41 9.89 9.25
C PRO A 208 -9.50 10.87 9.97
N ASP A 209 -9.90 12.15 10.06
CA ASP A 209 -9.12 13.18 10.75
C ASP A 209 -9.41 13.19 12.26
N THR A 210 -8.92 12.17 12.95
CA THR A 210 -8.99 12.03 14.41
C THR A 210 -7.57 12.14 15.01
N PRO A 211 -7.42 12.38 16.32
CA PRO A 211 -6.11 12.41 16.97
C PRO A 211 -5.28 11.11 16.77
N ILE A 212 -5.91 9.94 16.86
CA ILE A 212 -5.25 8.64 16.68
C ILE A 212 -4.82 8.44 15.23
N SER A 213 -5.76 8.56 14.29
CA SER A 213 -5.49 8.43 12.86
C SER A 213 -4.41 9.42 12.37
N LYS A 214 -4.42 10.65 12.89
CA LYS A 214 -3.40 11.66 12.60
C LYS A 214 -2.01 11.20 13.04
N GLY A 215 -1.87 10.55 14.19
CA GLY A 215 -0.60 9.99 14.65
C GLY A 215 -0.02 8.96 13.69
N PHE A 216 -0.85 8.04 13.17
CA PHE A 216 -0.44 7.11 12.11
C PHE A 216 -0.07 7.84 10.83
N ARG A 217 -0.97 8.71 10.34
CA ARG A 217 -0.80 9.48 9.10
C ARG A 217 0.49 10.28 9.08
N ASP A 218 0.73 11.08 10.11
CA ASP A 218 1.88 11.98 10.18
C ASP A 218 3.20 11.17 10.26
N SER A 219 3.20 10.06 11.00
CA SER A 219 4.36 9.17 11.11
C SER A 219 4.68 8.50 9.77
N TYR A 220 3.67 7.93 9.09
CA TYR A 220 3.83 7.24 7.81
C TYR A 220 4.20 8.23 6.70
N ALA A 221 3.54 9.39 6.64
CA ALA A 221 3.84 10.44 5.68
C ALA A 221 5.25 11.02 5.88
N SER A 222 5.71 11.18 7.12
CA SER A 222 7.10 11.58 7.39
C SER A 222 8.10 10.55 6.88
N ALA A 223 7.79 9.26 6.99
CA ALA A 223 8.63 8.20 6.47
C ALA A 223 8.63 8.18 4.93
N LEU A 224 7.50 8.42 4.26
CA LEU A 224 7.45 8.49 2.79
C LEU A 224 8.31 9.64 2.23
N LYS A 225 8.39 10.77 2.94
CA LYS A 225 9.19 11.94 2.52
C LYS A 225 10.71 11.70 2.51
N THR A 226 11.19 10.61 3.11
CA THR A 226 12.63 10.28 3.07
C THR A 226 13.05 9.77 1.70
N PHE A 227 12.12 9.18 0.94
CA PHE A 227 12.36 8.67 -0.40
C PHE A 227 12.39 9.82 -1.41
N LYS A 228 13.42 9.84 -2.26
CA LYS A 228 13.59 10.82 -3.34
C LYS A 228 13.55 10.15 -4.70
N PHE A 229 12.45 9.46 -4.95
CA PHE A 229 12.16 8.92 -6.28
C PHE A 229 11.89 10.12 -7.23
N LYS A 230 12.62 10.19 -8.33
CA LYS A 230 12.59 11.30 -9.30
C LYS A 230 12.08 10.80 -10.62
#